data_AF-A0A7L3VBN2-F1
#
_entry.id   AF-A0A7L3VBN2-F1
#
_cell.length_a   1.000
_cell.length_b   1.000
_cell.length_c   1.000
_cell.angle_alpha   90.00
_cell.angle_beta   90.00
_cell.angle_gamma   90.00
#
_symmetry.space_group_name_H-M   'P 1'
#
loop_
_entity.id
_entity.type
_entity.pdbx_description
1 polymer ?
#
loop_
_entity_poly.entity_id
_entity_poly.type
_entity_poly.pdbx_seq_one_letter_code
_entity_poly.pdbx_strand_id
1 'polypeptide(L)'
;DEEEEERAARPMFLKDYERKVVLEHEGKYVDEEDEEDEEAAAKRRKAEASPSYAEEQRALKESFRAFVAESEEEEEEEEEGGGGALLRPRVRSREEKAEEEQLYLQWLRGQAEPPPEPLQDLEPLQRFWSDPGLEPGERFLRDYLLGKGFREEEEEQEGE
;
A
#
# COMPACT_ATOMS: atom_id res chain seq x y z
N ASP A 1 -58.20 -10.81 8.45
CA ASP A 1 -58.65 -12.05 7.81
C ASP A 1 -59.84 -11.75 6.93
N GLU A 2 -59.57 -11.49 5.65
CA GLU A 2 -60.62 -11.55 4.62
C GLU A 2 -60.19 -12.68 3.68
N GLU A 3 -60.83 -13.82 3.89
CA GLU A 3 -60.68 -15.02 3.09
C GLU A 3 -61.09 -14.69 1.64
N GLU A 4 -60.12 -14.68 0.72
CA GLU A 4 -60.43 -14.70 -0.72
C GLU A 4 -61.06 -16.06 -1.04
N GLU A 5 -62.39 -16.09 -1.12
CA GLU A 5 -63.12 -17.17 -1.76
C GLU A 5 -62.54 -17.42 -3.15
N GLU A 6 -61.92 -18.59 -3.35
CA GLU A 6 -61.58 -19.13 -4.66
C GLU A 6 -62.88 -19.30 -5.48
N ARG A 7 -63.27 -18.23 -6.17
CA ARG A 7 -64.35 -18.27 -7.15
C ARG A 7 -63.93 -19.24 -8.24
N ALA A 8 -64.70 -20.32 -8.39
CA ALA A 8 -64.51 -21.33 -9.43
C ALA A 8 -64.15 -20.65 -10.77
N ALA A 9 -62.89 -20.82 -11.19
CA ALA A 9 -62.36 -20.15 -12.36
C ALA A 9 -63.20 -20.53 -13.57
N ARG A 10 -63.80 -19.53 -14.23
CA ARG A 10 -64.46 -19.74 -15.52
C ARG A 10 -63.39 -20.34 -16.46
N PRO A 11 -63.72 -21.36 -17.27
CA PRO A 11 -62.75 -21.93 -18.18
C PRO A 11 -62.25 -20.81 -19.09
N MET A 12 -60.95 -20.52 -19.01
CA MET A 12 -60.30 -19.53 -19.85
C MET A 12 -60.18 -20.12 -21.25
N PHE A 13 -60.64 -19.37 -22.25
CA PHE A 13 -60.40 -19.74 -23.64
C PHE A 13 -59.07 -19.17 -24.12
N LEU A 14 -58.49 -19.75 -25.17
CA LEU A 14 -57.19 -19.31 -25.72
C LEU A 14 -57.19 -17.80 -26.04
N LYS A 15 -58.29 -17.28 -26.59
CA LYS A 15 -58.47 -15.85 -26.87
C LYS A 15 -58.49 -14.96 -25.62
N ASP A 16 -58.91 -15.51 -24.49
CA ASP A 16 -58.90 -14.78 -23.22
C ASP A 16 -57.47 -14.66 -22.68
N TYR A 17 -56.63 -15.68 -22.88
CA TYR A 17 -55.20 -15.61 -22.58
C TYR A 17 -54.49 -14.61 -23.49
N GLU A 18 -54.73 -14.65 -24.80
CA GLU A 18 -54.17 -13.68 -25.76
C GLU A 18 -54.54 -12.23 -25.37
N ARG A 19 -55.81 -11.99 -25.03
CA ARG A 19 -56.27 -10.66 -24.57
C ARG A 19 -55.62 -10.26 -23.25
N LYS A 20 -55.44 -11.20 -22.31
CA LYS A 20 -54.78 -10.97 -21.03
C LYS A 20 -53.31 -10.59 -21.23
N VAL A 21 -52.59 -11.31 -22.09
CA VAL A 21 -51.19 -11.02 -22.45
C VAL A 21 -51.05 -9.62 -23.07
N VAL A 22 -51.98 -9.23 -23.95
CA VAL A 22 -51.96 -7.88 -24.56
C VAL A 22 -52.24 -6.77 -23.56
N LEU A 23 -53.18 -6.96 -22.63
CA LEU A 23 -53.58 -5.93 -21.67
C LEU A 23 -52.63 -5.81 -20.47
N GLU A 24 -52.13 -6.93 -19.96
CA GLU A 24 -51.37 -6.98 -18.70
C GLU A 24 -49.85 -7.09 -18.94
N HIS A 25 -49.44 -7.82 -19.99
CA HIS A 25 -48.02 -8.07 -20.30
C HIS A 25 -47.53 -7.28 -21.53
N GLU A 26 -48.24 -6.22 -21.93
CA GLU A 26 -47.92 -5.38 -23.10
C GLU A 26 -47.74 -6.17 -24.42
N GLY A 27 -48.32 -7.38 -24.51
CA GLY A 27 -48.18 -8.26 -25.67
C GLY A 27 -46.93 -9.15 -25.67
N LYS A 28 -46.13 -9.16 -24.59
CA LYS A 28 -45.00 -10.08 -24.42
C LYS A 28 -45.45 -11.36 -23.72
N TYR A 29 -45.20 -12.51 -24.35
CA TYR A 29 -45.41 -13.80 -23.72
C TYR A 29 -44.24 -14.05 -22.79
N VAL A 30 -44.52 -14.35 -21.52
CA VAL A 30 -43.49 -14.81 -20.58
C VAL A 30 -43.10 -16.22 -21.00
N ASP A 31 -41.93 -16.35 -21.62
CA ASP A 31 -41.28 -17.63 -21.89
C ASP A 31 -40.17 -17.85 -20.85
N GLU A 32 -39.82 -19.10 -20.57
CA GLU A 32 -38.75 -19.45 -19.61
C GLU A 32 -37.37 -18.90 -20.06
N GLU A 33 -37.22 -18.53 -21.34
CA GLU A 33 -36.03 -17.85 -21.90
C GLU A 33 -35.90 -16.36 -21.47
N ASP A 34 -37.00 -15.66 -21.17
CA ASP A 34 -36.97 -14.21 -20.83
C ASP A 34 -36.41 -13.96 -19.42
N GLU A 35 -36.61 -14.90 -18.47
CA GLU A 35 -36.02 -14.83 -17.11
C GLU A 35 -34.49 -15.06 -17.14
N GLU A 36 -34.00 -15.92 -18.04
CA GLU A 36 -32.55 -16.11 -18.28
C GLU A 36 -31.90 -14.84 -18.84
N ASP A 37 -32.62 -14.08 -19.65
CA ASP A 37 -32.12 -12.86 -20.29
C ASP A 37 -32.02 -11.68 -19.29
N GLU A 38 -32.91 -11.61 -18.29
CA GLU A 38 -32.79 -10.62 -17.19
C GLU A 38 -31.60 -10.91 -16.26
N GLU A 39 -31.37 -12.17 -15.88
CA GLU A 39 -30.22 -12.54 -15.04
C GLU A 39 -28.90 -12.35 -15.80
N ALA A 40 -28.87 -12.69 -17.09
CA ALA A 40 -27.73 -12.44 -17.96
C ALA A 40 -27.47 -10.93 -18.13
N ALA A 41 -28.51 -10.11 -18.29
CA ALA A 41 -28.38 -8.66 -18.36
C ALA A 41 -27.87 -8.07 -17.03
N ALA A 42 -28.34 -8.57 -15.88
CA ALA A 42 -27.85 -8.15 -14.57
C ALA A 42 -26.37 -8.51 -14.35
N LYS A 43 -25.92 -9.69 -14.79
CA LYS A 43 -24.51 -10.10 -14.74
C LYS A 43 -23.63 -9.23 -15.64
N ARG A 44 -24.09 -8.91 -16.86
CA ARG A 44 -23.38 -8.00 -17.78
C ARG A 44 -23.23 -6.60 -17.18
N ARG A 45 -24.30 -6.04 -16.60
CA ARG A 45 -24.25 -4.74 -15.91
C ARG A 45 -23.29 -4.73 -14.73
N LYS A 46 -23.20 -5.82 -13.96
CA LYS A 46 -22.23 -5.95 -12.86
C LYS A 46 -20.79 -6.02 -13.35
N ALA A 47 -20.53 -6.73 -14.45
CA ALA A 47 -19.20 -6.81 -15.07
C ALA A 47 -18.79 -5.48 -15.73
N GLU A 48 -19.75 -4.72 -16.26
CA GLU A 48 -19.51 -3.37 -16.78
C GLU A 48 -19.30 -2.34 -15.66
N ALA A 49 -19.89 -2.58 -14.49
CA ALA A 49 -19.73 -1.73 -13.30
C ALA A 49 -18.46 -2.04 -12.49
N SER A 50 -17.79 -3.17 -12.74
CA SER A 50 -16.49 -3.43 -12.10
C SER A 50 -15.41 -2.57 -12.75
N PRO A 51 -14.52 -1.94 -11.96
CA PRO A 51 -13.42 -1.16 -12.49
C PRO A 51 -12.54 -2.04 -13.41
N SER A 52 -12.01 -1.43 -14.45
CA SER A 52 -11.02 -2.09 -15.29
C SER A 52 -9.75 -2.37 -14.48
N TYR A 53 -8.98 -3.38 -14.90
CA TYR A 53 -7.69 -3.68 -14.28
C TYR A 53 -6.78 -2.44 -14.16
N ALA A 54 -6.78 -1.54 -15.15
CA ALA A 54 -5.99 -0.32 -15.09
C ALA A 54 -6.48 0.66 -14.00
N GLU A 55 -7.80 0.74 -13.78
CA GLU A 55 -8.41 1.56 -12.73
C GLU A 55 -8.16 0.96 -11.35
N GLU A 56 -8.27 -0.36 -11.19
CA GLU A 56 -7.91 -1.05 -9.96
C GLU A 56 -6.44 -0.84 -9.59
N GLN A 57 -5.53 -0.96 -10.56
CA GLN A 57 -4.11 -0.69 -10.36
C GLN A 57 -3.83 0.76 -9.97
N ARG A 58 -4.59 1.72 -10.50
CA ARG A 58 -4.47 3.14 -10.11
C ARG A 58 -4.97 3.35 -8.69
N ALA A 59 -6.15 2.83 -8.34
CA ALA A 59 -6.70 2.91 -7.00
C ALA A 59 -5.76 2.28 -5.96
N LEU A 60 -5.15 1.14 -6.29
CA LEU A 60 -4.16 0.48 -5.44
C LEU A 60 -2.88 1.31 -5.28
N LYS A 61 -2.38 1.94 -6.35
CA LYS A 61 -1.22 2.85 -6.25
C LYS A 61 -1.54 4.10 -5.44
N GLU A 62 -2.74 4.65 -5.59
CA GLU A 62 -3.20 5.81 -4.83
C GLU A 62 -3.34 5.49 -3.33
N SER A 63 -3.83 4.30 -2.98
CA SER A 63 -3.92 3.89 -1.58
C SER A 63 -2.54 3.72 -0.92
N PHE A 64 -1.50 3.30 -1.66
CA PHE A 64 -0.13 3.27 -1.15
C PHE A 64 0.54 4.65 -1.13
N ARG A 65 0.17 5.58 -2.02
CA ARG A 65 0.80 6.90 -2.08
C ARG A 65 0.57 7.72 -0.82
N ALA A 66 -0.62 7.64 -0.23
CA ALA A 66 -0.95 8.32 1.02
C ALA A 66 0.01 7.91 2.16
N PHE A 67 0.31 6.62 2.25
CA PHE A 67 1.24 6.06 3.25
C PHE A 67 2.69 6.53 3.08
N VAL A 68 3.19 6.63 1.84
CA VAL A 68 4.59 7.04 1.58
C VAL A 68 4.81 8.51 1.91
N ALA A 69 3.87 9.38 1.56
CA ALA A 69 3.98 10.81 1.83
C ALA A 69 3.98 11.11 3.34
N GLU A 70 3.19 10.36 4.12
CA GLU A 70 3.11 10.48 5.58
C GLU A 70 4.38 9.96 6.28
N SER A 71 5.16 9.09 5.64
CA SER A 71 6.40 8.54 6.22
C SER A 71 7.60 9.50 6.14
N GLU A 72 7.54 10.56 5.33
CA GLU A 72 8.63 11.52 5.15
C GLU A 72 8.51 12.73 6.08
N GLU A 73 7.33 12.94 6.66
CA GLU A 73 7.03 14.00 7.63
C GLU A 73 7.12 13.43 9.05
N GLU A 74 8.35 13.11 9.49
CA GLU A 74 8.62 12.83 10.90
C GLU A 74 8.45 14.11 11.73
N GLU A 75 7.25 14.35 12.27
CA GLU A 75 7.00 14.71 13.67
C GLU A 75 5.54 15.15 13.85
N GLU A 76 4.90 14.55 14.86
CA GLU A 76 3.67 15.02 15.51
C GLU A 76 2.37 14.94 14.68
N GLU A 77 1.65 13.81 14.82
CA GLU A 77 0.39 13.77 15.56
C GLU A 77 -0.18 12.35 15.57
N GLU A 78 -0.39 11.79 16.76
CA GLU A 78 -1.26 10.63 16.95
C GLU A 78 -2.71 11.08 16.68
N GLU A 79 -3.17 10.99 15.42
CA GLU A 79 -4.59 11.06 15.13
C GLU A 79 -5.14 9.64 14.90
N GLU A 80 -5.81 9.12 15.93
CA GLU A 80 -6.77 8.02 15.81
C GLU A 80 -7.85 8.39 14.77
N GLY A 81 -7.68 8.02 13.50
CA GLY A 81 -8.72 8.41 12.53
C GLY A 81 -8.51 8.06 11.07
N GLY A 82 -8.32 6.80 10.72
CA GLY A 82 -8.21 6.42 9.30
C GLY A 82 -8.61 4.97 9.02
N GLY A 83 -9.89 4.63 9.21
CA GLY A 83 -10.47 3.32 8.91
C GLY A 83 -10.49 2.94 7.42
N GLY A 84 -9.36 3.03 6.71
CA GLY A 84 -9.25 2.72 5.29
C GLY A 84 -7.87 2.34 4.78
N ALA A 85 -6.79 2.48 5.56
CA ALA A 85 -5.46 2.10 5.10
C ALA A 85 -5.22 0.59 5.26
N LEU A 86 -4.93 -0.09 4.15
CA LEU A 86 -4.61 -1.54 4.13
C LEU A 86 -3.34 -1.86 4.95
N LEU A 87 -2.43 -0.90 5.09
CA LEU A 87 -1.15 -1.03 5.78
C LEU A 87 -1.07 -0.06 6.96
N ARG A 88 -0.32 -0.45 8.00
CA ARG A 88 -0.02 0.40 9.17
C ARG A 88 1.51 0.60 9.26
N PRO A 89 1.99 1.82 9.51
CA PRO A 89 3.43 2.05 9.66
C PRO A 89 3.93 1.35 10.91
N ARG A 90 5.12 0.74 10.82
CA ARG A 90 5.80 0.20 11.99
C ARG A 90 6.57 1.33 12.68
N VAL A 91 6.05 1.79 13.81
CA VAL A 91 6.75 2.76 14.66
C VAL A 91 7.95 2.07 15.32
N ARG A 92 9.18 2.50 14.98
CA ARG A 92 10.40 2.03 15.66
C ARG A 92 10.47 2.65 17.05
N SER A 93 10.77 1.84 18.07
CA SER A 93 10.99 2.36 19.42
C SER A 93 12.27 3.21 19.46
N ARG A 94 12.40 4.10 20.45
CA ARG A 94 13.65 4.88 20.66
C ARG A 94 14.86 3.97 20.87
N GLU A 95 14.66 2.84 21.54
CA GLU A 95 15.70 1.84 21.77
C GLU A 95 16.13 1.19 20.44
N GLU A 96 15.18 0.79 19.59
CA GLU A 96 15.46 0.21 18.28
C GLU A 96 16.22 1.20 17.37
N LYS A 97 15.80 2.47 17.34
CA LYS A 97 16.54 3.52 16.59
C LYS A 97 17.98 3.69 17.09
N ALA A 98 18.19 3.70 18.41
CA ALA A 98 19.52 3.83 18.99
C ALA A 98 20.42 2.62 18.71
N GLU A 99 19.87 1.40 18.69
CA GLU A 99 20.59 0.19 18.30
C GLU A 99 20.98 0.21 16.83
N GLU A 100 20.06 0.61 15.94
CA GLU A 100 20.33 0.78 14.51
C GLU A 100 21.42 1.82 14.24
N GLU A 101 21.39 2.97 14.93
CA GLU A 101 22.43 4.00 14.85
C GLU A 101 23.79 3.47 15.31
N GLN A 102 23.83 2.71 16.41
CA GLN A 102 25.07 2.10 16.89
C GLN A 102 25.64 1.09 15.89
N LEU A 103 24.78 0.26 15.29
CA LEU A 103 25.18 -0.68 14.26
C LEU A 103 25.68 0.04 13.00
N TYR A 104 25.00 1.12 12.60
CA TYR A 104 25.41 1.97 11.48
C TYR A 104 26.79 2.59 11.73
N LEU A 105 27.04 3.14 12.92
CA LEU A 105 28.34 3.70 13.30
C LEU A 105 29.45 2.63 13.34
N GLN A 106 29.14 1.42 13.82
CA GLN A 106 30.08 0.29 13.80
C GLN A 106 30.41 -0.14 12.37
N TRP A 107 29.41 -0.17 11.50
CA TRP A 107 29.58 -0.46 10.08
C TRP A 107 30.44 0.60 9.38
N LEU A 108 30.18 1.89 9.63
CA LEU A 108 30.97 2.99 9.06
C LEU A 108 32.44 2.95 9.51
N ARG A 109 32.71 2.40 10.70
CA ARG A 109 34.07 2.18 11.24
C ARG A 109 34.78 0.95 10.66
N GLY A 110 34.11 0.17 9.81
CA GLY A 110 34.67 -1.08 9.28
C GLY A 110 34.75 -2.23 10.30
N GLN A 111 34.04 -2.12 11.43
CA GLN A 111 34.08 -3.12 12.51
C GLN A 111 32.91 -4.12 12.45
N ALA A 112 31.97 -3.93 11.53
CA ALA A 112 30.81 -4.80 11.35
C ALA A 112 31.06 -5.85 10.25
N GLU A 113 30.25 -6.91 10.27
CA GLU A 113 30.19 -7.90 9.19
C GLU A 113 29.85 -7.23 7.83
N PRO A 114 30.27 -7.84 6.71
CA PRO A 114 29.93 -7.33 5.39
C PRO A 114 28.40 -7.20 5.28
N PRO A 115 27.90 -6.07 4.75
CA PRO A 115 26.48 -5.80 4.81
C PRO A 115 25.73 -6.73 3.84
N PRO A 116 24.48 -7.14 4.16
CA PRO A 116 23.68 -7.99 3.27
C PRO A 116 23.36 -7.26 1.96
N GLU A 117 23.13 -7.98 0.86
CA GLU A 117 22.61 -7.37 -0.39
C GLU A 117 21.28 -6.66 -0.08
N PRO A 118 21.07 -5.39 -0.48
CA PRO A 118 21.78 -4.60 -1.52
C PRO A 118 22.87 -3.62 -1.02
N LEU A 119 23.24 -3.65 0.26
CA LEU A 119 24.15 -2.67 0.84
C LEU A 119 25.64 -2.88 0.44
N GLN A 120 25.93 -3.89 -0.38
CA GLN A 120 27.27 -4.11 -0.95
C GLN A 120 27.75 -2.90 -1.77
N ASP A 121 26.84 -2.15 -2.39
CA ASP A 121 27.16 -0.94 -3.16
C ASP A 121 27.84 0.14 -2.30
N LEU A 122 27.70 0.07 -0.97
CA LEU A 122 28.31 1.00 -0.03
C LEU A 122 29.69 0.57 0.47
N GLU A 123 30.18 -0.61 0.10
CA GLU A 123 31.51 -1.10 0.47
C GLU A 123 32.65 -0.14 0.05
N PRO A 124 32.65 0.47 -1.16
CA PRO A 124 33.67 1.44 -1.54
C PRO A 124 33.71 2.66 -0.60
N LEU A 125 32.54 3.11 -0.14
CA LEU A 125 32.43 4.22 0.80
C LEU A 125 32.98 3.83 2.18
N GLN A 126 32.61 2.66 2.69
CA GLN A 126 33.15 2.12 3.94
C GLN A 126 34.68 2.04 3.92
N ARG A 127 35.25 1.54 2.82
CA ARG A 127 36.70 1.44 2.64
C ARG A 127 37.38 2.82 2.62
N PHE A 128 36.78 3.80 1.93
CA PHE A 128 37.30 5.17 1.89
C PHE A 128 37.32 5.80 3.29
N TRP A 129 36.22 5.71 4.04
CA TRP A 129 36.13 6.28 5.40
C TRP A 129 36.99 5.56 6.45
N SER A 130 37.35 4.31 6.18
CA SER A 130 38.23 3.52 7.06
C SER A 130 39.73 3.79 6.81
N ASP A 131 40.09 4.51 5.74
CA ASP A 131 41.48 4.76 5.38
C ASP A 131 42.13 5.77 6.35
N PRO A 132 43.29 5.46 6.96
CA PRO A 132 44.05 6.43 7.75
C PRO A 132 44.60 7.60 6.91
N GLY A 133 44.74 7.45 5.59
CA GLY A 133 45.30 8.45 4.67
C GLY A 133 44.32 9.49 4.12
N LEU A 134 43.13 9.64 4.72
CA LEU A 134 42.13 10.63 4.33
C LEU A 134 42.67 12.07 4.42
N GLU A 135 42.18 12.96 3.54
CA GLU A 135 42.51 14.38 3.62
C GLU A 135 42.04 15.00 4.95
N PRO A 136 42.69 16.07 5.46
CA PRO A 136 42.35 16.65 6.76
C PRO A 136 40.86 17.02 6.93
N GLY A 137 40.22 17.51 5.86
CA GLY A 137 38.79 17.82 5.86
C GLY A 137 37.92 16.56 5.98
N GLU A 138 38.26 15.49 5.27
CA GLU A 138 37.54 14.21 5.34
C GLU A 138 37.78 13.49 6.66
N ARG A 139 39.01 13.55 7.19
CA ARG A 139 39.33 13.07 8.54
C ARG A 139 38.50 13.78 9.60
N PHE A 140 38.37 15.10 9.48
CA PHE A 140 37.53 15.90 10.36
C PHE A 140 36.07 15.47 10.27
N LEU A 141 35.50 15.33 9.06
CA LEU A 141 34.12 14.88 8.88
C LEU A 141 33.89 13.49 9.45
N ARG A 142 34.82 12.54 9.20
CA ARG A 142 34.84 11.21 9.83
C ARG A 142 34.79 11.30 11.34
N ASP A 143 35.68 12.06 11.93
CA ASP A 143 35.80 12.12 13.38
C ASP A 143 34.62 12.88 14.02
N TYR A 144 34.04 13.86 13.32
CA TYR A 144 32.83 14.57 13.71
C TYR A 144 31.60 13.65 13.71
N LEU A 145 31.33 12.96 12.59
CA LEU A 145 30.22 12.02 12.46
C LEU A 145 30.34 10.82 13.41
N LEU A 146 31.57 10.36 13.68
CA LEU A 146 31.82 9.26 14.61
C LEU A 146 31.89 9.69 16.09
N GLY A 147 31.67 10.96 16.40
CA GLY A 147 31.69 11.51 17.76
C GLY A 147 33.06 11.46 18.45
N LYS A 148 34.14 11.35 17.68
CA LYS A 148 35.52 11.26 18.20
C LYS A 148 36.13 12.63 18.58
N GLY A 149 35.41 13.73 18.31
CA GLY A 149 35.86 15.09 18.58
C GLY A 149 37.01 15.54 17.67
N PHE A 150 37.39 16.83 17.75
CA PHE A 150 38.59 17.33 17.09
C PHE A 150 39.82 16.76 17.79
N ARG A 151 40.63 15.96 17.09
CA ARG A 151 41.97 15.59 17.53
C ARG A 151 42.90 16.59 16.88
N GLU A 152 43.39 17.54 17.68
CA GLU A 152 44.52 18.40 17.28
C GLU A 152 45.65 17.46 16.87
N GLU A 153 46.20 17.63 15.66
CA GLU A 153 47.36 16.85 15.24
C GLU A 153 48.46 17.20 16.24
N GLU A 154 48.89 16.22 17.05
CA GLU A 154 50.13 16.35 17.81
C GLU A 154 51.21 16.57 16.76
N GLU A 155 51.57 17.84 16.53
CA GLU A 155 52.77 18.20 15.81
C GLU A 155 53.88 17.34 16.40
N GLU A 156 54.43 16.46 15.57
CA GLU A 156 55.61 15.67 15.91
C GLU A 156 56.61 16.65 16.53
N GLN A 157 56.75 16.59 17.85
CA GLN A 157 57.83 17.28 18.55
C GLN A 157 59.10 16.77 17.90
N GLU A 158 59.68 17.61 17.05
CA GLU A 158 61.03 17.48 16.54
C GLU A 158 61.92 17.14 17.74
N GLY A 159 62.35 15.88 17.80
CA GLY A 159 63.31 15.44 18.79
C GLY A 159 64.64 16.14 18.52
N GLU A 160 64.98 17.11 19.37
CA GLU A 160 66.38 17.50 19.63
C GLU A 160 67.15 16.39 20.36
#